data_AF-A0A242MTA3-F1
#
_entry.id   AF-A0A242MTA3-F1
#
_cell.length_a   1.000
_cell.length_b   1.000
_cell.length_c   1.000
_cell.angle_alpha   90.00
_cell.angle_beta   90.00
_cell.angle_gamma   90.00
#
_symmetry.space_group_name_H-M   'P 1'
#
loop_
_entity.id
_entity.type
_entity.pdbx_description
1 polymer ?
#
loop_
_entity_poly.entity_id
_entity_poly.type
_entity_poly.pdbx_seq_one_letter_code
_entity_poly.pdbx_strand_id
1 'polypeptide(L)'
;MVSGISDAIYEAMITVANVPVHDKFQVFSRHAANEIIYPKEGYLGVSYTPEIVLIQVTWNAGRSIEVKKAFYLAVANGIHERTGLRKEDICINLVDVNREDWSYGNGEMHYAPK
;
A
#
# COMPACT_ATOMS: atom_id res chain seq x y z
N MET A 1 -5.92 -6.16 13.79
CA MET A 1 -6.22 -6.03 12.35
C MET A 1 -5.51 -4.83 11.75
N VAL A 2 -5.87 -3.58 12.08
CA VAL A 2 -5.23 -2.36 11.51
C VAL A 2 -3.71 -2.33 11.74
N SER A 3 -3.23 -2.63 12.95
CA SER A 3 -1.79 -2.71 13.24
C SER A 3 -1.07 -3.77 12.39
N GLY A 4 -1.67 -4.96 12.22
CA GLY A 4 -1.12 -6.02 11.38
C GLY A 4 -0.99 -5.61 9.90
N ILE A 5 -1.98 -4.88 9.37
CA ILE A 5 -1.92 -4.34 8.00
C ILE A 5 -0.85 -3.25 7.90
N SER A 6 -0.83 -2.32 8.86
CA SER A 6 0.17 -1.24 8.95
C SER A 6 1.60 -1.78 8.94
N ASP A 7 1.85 -2.80 9.76
CA ASP A 7 3.18 -3.38 9.93
C ASP A 7 3.62 -4.20 8.71
N ALA A 8 2.71 -4.97 8.09
CA ALA A 8 3.01 -5.68 6.85
C ALA A 8 3.40 -4.73 5.70
N ILE A 9 2.65 -3.65 5.52
CA ILE A 9 2.93 -2.64 4.48
C ILE A 9 4.27 -1.97 4.76
N TYR A 10 4.50 -1.55 6.01
CA TYR A 10 5.74 -0.85 6.37
C TYR A 10 6.98 -1.73 6.27
N GLU A 11 6.87 -3.01 6.64
CA GLU A 11 7.95 -3.98 6.46
C GLU A 11 8.30 -4.16 4.98
N ALA A 12 7.30 -4.30 4.09
CA ALA A 12 7.53 -4.37 2.65
C ALA A 12 8.13 -3.07 2.08
N MET A 13 7.74 -1.91 2.61
CA MET A 13 8.30 -0.62 2.20
C MET A 13 9.82 -0.56 2.46
N ILE A 14 10.27 -1.00 3.65
CA ILE A 14 11.68 -1.00 3.99
C ILE A 14 12.43 -2.10 3.23
N THR A 15 11.96 -3.34 3.34
CA THR A 15 12.71 -4.53 2.91
C THR A 15 12.71 -4.76 1.40
N VAL A 16 11.67 -4.31 0.70
CA VAL A 16 11.50 -4.52 -0.74
C VAL A 16 11.59 -3.22 -1.53
N ALA A 17 10.84 -2.19 -1.11
CA ALA A 17 10.81 -0.91 -1.83
C ALA A 17 11.98 0.02 -1.48
N ASN A 18 12.89 -0.42 -0.59
CA ASN A 18 14.08 0.29 -0.12
C ASN A 18 13.78 1.73 0.32
N VAL A 19 12.66 1.89 1.03
CA VAL A 19 12.24 3.16 1.61
C VAL A 19 13.01 3.38 2.93
N PRO A 20 13.42 4.62 3.26
CA PRO A 20 14.13 4.90 4.50
C PRO A 20 13.35 4.44 5.75
N VAL A 21 14.08 4.01 6.77
CA VAL A 21 13.49 3.75 8.08
C VAL A 21 12.84 5.03 8.60
N HIS A 22 11.67 4.89 9.22
CA HIS A 22 10.80 5.95 9.74
C HIS A 22 9.97 6.70 8.71
N ASP A 23 10.09 6.41 7.41
CA ASP A 23 9.14 6.87 6.40
C ASP A 23 7.83 6.04 6.47
N LYS A 24 7.05 6.29 7.55
CA LYS A 24 5.82 5.56 7.91
C LYS A 24 4.65 6.53 8.06
N PHE A 25 4.12 7.01 6.94
CA PHE A 25 2.91 7.85 6.89
C PHE A 25 1.73 7.03 6.38
N GLN A 26 0.75 6.77 7.25
CA GLN A 26 -0.39 5.90 6.93
C GLN A 26 -1.69 6.46 7.52
N VAL A 27 -2.76 6.39 6.74
CA VAL A 27 -4.12 6.73 7.17
C VAL A 27 -5.00 5.51 6.96
N PHE A 28 -5.84 5.21 7.95
CA PHE A 28 -6.81 4.12 7.88
C PHE A 28 -8.21 4.69 7.94
N SER A 29 -8.95 4.53 6.84
CA SER A 29 -10.36 4.88 6.76
C SER A 29 -11.20 3.62 6.82
N ARG A 30 -12.21 3.62 7.70
CA ARG A 30 -13.19 2.54 7.83
C ARG A 30 -14.49 2.97 7.17
N HIS A 31 -15.14 2.01 6.54
CA HIS A 31 -16.35 2.21 5.78
C HIS A 31 -17.39 1.19 6.20
N ALA A 32 -18.67 1.58 6.14
CA ALA A 32 -19.76 0.64 6.30
C ALA A 32 -19.81 -0.35 5.11
N ALA A 33 -20.47 -1.50 5.29
CA ALA A 33 -20.46 -2.59 4.29
C ALA A 33 -21.01 -2.21 2.91
N ASN A 34 -21.72 -1.09 2.79
CA ASN A 34 -22.32 -0.57 1.55
C ASN A 34 -21.60 0.68 0.99
N GLU A 35 -20.50 1.11 1.61
CA GLU A 35 -19.73 2.29 1.18
C GLU A 35 -18.55 1.93 0.28
N ILE A 36 -18.10 0.67 0.29
CA ILE A 36 -17.11 0.14 -0.65
C ILE A 36 -17.83 -0.71 -1.69
N ILE A 37 -17.75 -0.28 -2.96
CA ILE A 37 -18.33 -1.01 -4.09
C ILE A 37 -17.21 -1.72 -4.86
N TYR A 38 -17.33 -3.03 -5.00
CA TYR A 38 -16.38 -3.89 -5.72
C TYR A 38 -17.15 -4.87 -6.63
N PRO A 39 -16.52 -5.43 -7.69
CA PRO A 39 -17.24 -6.26 -8.66
C PRO A 39 -17.65 -7.59 -8.03
N LYS A 40 -18.97 -7.84 -7.95
CA LYS A 40 -19.53 -9.06 -7.31
C LYS A 40 -19.18 -10.33 -8.07
N GLU A 41 -19.11 -10.23 -9.39
CA GLU A 41 -18.73 -11.31 -10.31
C GLU A 41 -17.21 -11.53 -10.35
N GLY A 42 -16.44 -10.68 -9.67
CA GLY A 42 -14.98 -10.64 -9.74
C GLY A 42 -14.45 -9.86 -10.95
N TYR A 43 -13.13 -9.70 -11.00
CA TYR A 43 -12.43 -9.00 -12.10
C TYR A 43 -11.04 -9.62 -12.32
N LEU A 44 -10.66 -9.85 -13.58
CA LEU A 44 -9.40 -10.50 -13.98
C LEU A 44 -9.11 -11.83 -13.25
N GLY A 45 -10.17 -12.60 -12.96
CA GLY A 45 -10.06 -13.89 -12.26
C GLY A 45 -9.95 -13.79 -10.73
N VAL A 46 -10.08 -12.60 -10.14
CA VAL A 46 -10.05 -12.38 -8.68
C VAL A 46 -11.48 -12.11 -8.20
N SER A 47 -11.88 -12.76 -7.11
CA SER A 47 -13.17 -12.54 -6.43
C SER A 47 -12.96 -11.96 -5.04
N TYR A 48 -13.90 -11.11 -4.63
CA TYR A 48 -13.79 -10.30 -3.41
C TYR A 48 -14.92 -10.59 -2.42
N THR A 49 -14.64 -10.35 -1.14
CA THR A 49 -15.61 -10.38 -0.05
C THR A 49 -15.83 -8.98 0.54
N PRO A 50 -16.79 -8.81 1.46
CA PRO A 50 -16.94 -7.55 2.19
C PRO A 50 -15.73 -7.18 3.06
N GLU A 51 -14.74 -8.06 3.23
CA GLU A 51 -13.50 -7.79 3.96
C GLU A 51 -12.40 -7.15 3.09
N ILE A 52 -12.72 -6.76 1.85
CA ILE A 52 -11.78 -6.12 0.93
C ILE A 52 -11.07 -4.91 1.57
N VAL A 53 -9.75 -4.87 1.39
CA VAL A 53 -8.89 -3.77 1.79
C VAL A 53 -8.31 -3.14 0.52
N LEU A 54 -8.63 -1.86 0.32
CA LEU A 54 -8.05 -1.05 -0.74
C LEU A 54 -6.84 -0.30 -0.19
N ILE A 55 -5.67 -0.52 -0.79
CA ILE A 55 -4.40 0.08 -0.38
C ILE A 55 -3.91 0.96 -1.52
N GLN A 56 -3.76 2.26 -1.28
CA GLN A 56 -3.05 3.15 -2.21
C GLN A 56 -1.74 3.58 -1.56
N VAL A 57 -0.64 3.39 -2.28
CA VAL A 57 0.69 3.87 -1.87
C VAL A 57 1.13 4.94 -2.85
N THR A 58 1.33 6.16 -2.34
CA THR A 58 1.99 7.24 -3.08
C THR A 58 3.45 7.28 -2.66
N TRP A 59 4.37 7.20 -3.62
CA TRP A 59 5.81 7.21 -3.34
C TRP A 59 6.60 7.87 -4.47
N ASN A 60 7.90 8.09 -4.24
CA ASN A 60 8.77 8.61 -5.29
C ASN A 60 8.90 7.62 -6.47
N ALA A 61 8.80 8.14 -7.69
CA ALA A 61 9.04 7.39 -8.92
C ALA A 61 10.45 6.78 -8.95
N GLY A 62 10.62 5.76 -9.80
CA GLY A 62 11.94 5.14 -10.06
C GLY A 62 12.10 3.70 -9.52
N ARG A 63 11.09 3.12 -8.87
CA ARG A 63 11.08 1.67 -8.57
C ARG A 63 10.93 0.87 -9.87
N SER A 64 11.77 -0.15 -10.04
CA SER A 64 11.67 -1.07 -11.19
C SER A 64 10.40 -1.90 -11.12
N ILE A 65 10.02 -2.51 -12.25
CA ILE A 65 8.84 -3.39 -12.33
C ILE A 65 9.02 -4.59 -11.39
N GLU A 66 10.23 -5.12 -11.27
CA GLU A 66 10.57 -6.25 -10.40
C GLU A 66 10.35 -5.89 -8.94
N VAL A 67 10.78 -4.69 -8.52
CA VAL A 67 10.53 -4.16 -7.17
C VAL A 67 9.03 -4.01 -6.93
N LYS A 68 8.28 -3.44 -7.88
CA LYS A 68 6.82 -3.30 -7.75
C LYS A 68 6.13 -4.66 -7.60
N LYS A 69 6.50 -5.65 -8.43
CA LYS A 69 5.99 -7.04 -8.34
C LYS A 69 6.30 -7.68 -6.99
N ALA A 70 7.54 -7.57 -6.54
CA ALA A 70 7.95 -8.11 -5.24
C ALA A 70 7.21 -7.42 -4.08
N PHE A 71 7.00 -6.11 -4.18
CA PHE A 71 6.28 -5.32 -3.17
C PHE A 71 4.82 -5.77 -3.05
N TYR A 72 4.10 -5.93 -4.17
CA TYR A 72 2.73 -6.44 -4.14
C TYR A 72 2.63 -7.80 -3.44
N LEU A 73 3.54 -8.73 -3.77
CA LEU A 73 3.57 -10.06 -3.19
C LEU A 73 3.88 -10.02 -1.69
N ALA A 74 4.89 -9.22 -1.28
CA ALA A 74 5.29 -9.08 0.11
C ALA A 74 4.16 -8.50 0.98
N VAL A 75 3.48 -7.46 0.51
CA VAL A 75 2.33 -6.86 1.21
C VAL A 75 1.19 -7.87 1.35
N ALA A 76 0.79 -8.54 0.26
CA ALA A 76 -0.31 -9.49 0.30
C ALA A 76 -0.02 -10.69 1.22
N ASN A 77 1.21 -11.23 1.18
CA ASN A 77 1.64 -12.31 2.08
C ASN A 77 1.68 -11.85 3.54
N GLY A 78 2.33 -10.72 3.82
CA GLY A 78 2.50 -10.23 5.18
C GLY A 78 1.16 -9.89 5.85
N ILE A 79 0.22 -9.29 5.11
CA ILE A 79 -1.13 -9.02 5.64
C ILE A 79 -1.86 -10.33 5.93
N HIS A 80 -1.83 -11.28 5.01
CA HIS A 80 -2.48 -12.58 5.19
C HIS A 80 -1.93 -13.31 6.42
N GLU A 81 -0.62 -13.41 6.55
CA GLU A 81 0.04 -14.10 7.67
C GLU A 81 -0.28 -13.45 9.03
N ARG A 82 -0.37 -12.11 9.08
CA ARG A 82 -0.60 -11.37 10.34
C ARG A 82 -2.07 -11.25 10.72
N THR A 83 -3.00 -11.39 9.77
CA THR A 83 -4.42 -11.06 9.99
C THR A 83 -5.41 -12.15 9.59
N GLY A 84 -4.99 -13.13 8.79
CA GLY A 84 -5.85 -14.14 8.21
C GLY A 84 -6.67 -13.66 7.01
N LEU A 85 -6.58 -12.37 6.63
CA LEU A 85 -7.29 -11.84 5.46
C LEU A 85 -6.90 -12.60 4.20
N ARG A 86 -7.89 -12.88 3.36
CA ARG A 86 -7.68 -13.47 2.05
C ARG A 86 -6.80 -12.57 1.19
N LYS A 87 -5.87 -13.16 0.44
CA LYS A 87 -5.02 -12.38 -0.48
C LYS A 87 -5.83 -11.77 -1.61
N GLU A 88 -6.91 -12.42 -2.02
CA GLU A 88 -7.82 -11.89 -3.05
C GLU A 88 -8.54 -10.61 -2.59
N ASP A 89 -8.69 -10.42 -1.28
CA ASP A 89 -9.31 -9.23 -0.69
C ASP A 89 -8.33 -8.07 -0.49
N ILE A 90 -7.07 -8.19 -0.95
CA ILE A 90 -6.05 -7.15 -0.82
C ILE A 90 -5.82 -6.54 -2.21
N CYS A 91 -6.40 -5.36 -2.44
CA CYS A 91 -6.21 -4.61 -3.68
C CYS A 91 -5.22 -3.48 -3.47
N ILE A 92 -4.15 -3.44 -4.28
CA ILE A 92 -3.05 -2.47 -4.13
C ILE A 92 -2.94 -1.61 -5.39
N ASN A 93 -2.95 -0.29 -5.21
CA ASN A 93 -2.66 0.71 -6.23
C ASN A 93 -1.38 1.48 -5.88
N LEU A 94 -0.47 1.67 -6.83
CA LEU A 94 0.77 2.44 -6.66
C LEU A 94 0.69 3.72 -7.48
N VAL A 95 0.96 4.85 -6.82
CA VAL A 95 1.02 6.18 -7.43
C VAL A 95 2.46 6.67 -7.34
N ASP A 96 3.11 6.79 -8.49
CA ASP A 96 4.44 7.39 -8.59
C ASP A 96 4.31 8.92 -8.66
N VAL A 97 5.08 9.63 -7.84
CA VAL A 97 5.23 11.10 -7.87
C VAL A 97 6.70 11.47 -8.02
N ASN A 98 6.98 12.72 -8.41
CA ASN A 98 8.35 13.21 -8.42
C ASN A 98 8.85 13.46 -7.00
N ARG A 99 10.16 13.58 -6.83
CA ARG A 99 10.76 13.71 -5.49
C ARG A 99 10.38 15.05 -4.85
N GLU A 100 10.37 16.10 -5.66
CA GLU A 100 10.01 17.47 -5.32
C GLU A 100 8.53 17.65 -4.91
N ASP A 101 7.67 16.66 -5.14
CA ASP A 101 6.25 16.73 -4.79
C ASP A 101 5.98 16.50 -3.29
N TRP A 102 7.04 16.31 -2.49
CA TRP A 102 6.94 16.05 -1.05
C TRP A 102 7.37 17.23 -0.17
N SER A 103 6.50 17.55 0.78
CA SER A 103 6.85 18.26 2.01
C SER A 103 6.46 17.43 3.23
N TYR A 104 7.45 17.02 4.01
CA TYR A 104 7.23 16.20 5.21
C TYR A 104 6.96 17.02 6.47
N GLY A 105 7.01 18.35 6.35
CA GLY A 105 6.83 19.28 7.46
C GLY A 105 7.41 20.66 7.14
N ASN A 106 7.09 21.63 7.98
CA ASN A 106 7.65 23.01 7.94
C ASN A 106 7.48 23.78 6.62
N GLY A 107 6.71 23.26 5.66
CA GLY A 107 6.63 23.84 4.31
C GLY A 107 7.90 23.65 3.48
N GLU A 108 8.77 22.71 3.86
CA GLU A 108 10.05 22.48 3.18
C GLU A 108 9.95 21.39 2.11
N MET A 109 10.58 21.60 0.96
CA MET A 109 10.76 20.61 -0.10
C MET A 109 12.02 19.79 0.16
N HIS A 110 11.90 18.73 0.96
CA HIS A 110 13.04 17.98 1.51
C HIS A 110 13.86 17.23 0.45
N TYR A 111 13.27 16.96 -0.72
CA TYR A 111 13.94 16.34 -1.85
C TYR A 111 14.11 17.26 -3.05
N ALA A 112 14.13 18.58 -2.83
CA ALA A 112 14.47 19.53 -3.88
C ALA A 112 15.78 19.12 -4.58
N PRO A 113 15.86 19.24 -5.92
CA PRO A 113 17.14 19.13 -6.62
C PRO A 113 18.16 20.08 -5.99
N LYS A 114 19.40 19.61 -5.84
CA LYS A 114 20.52 20.45 -5.42
C LYS A 114 21.01 21.32 -6.56
#